data_AF-A0A6G3Z9G1-F1
#
_entry.id   AF-A0A6G3Z9G1-F1
#
_cell.length_a   1.000
_cell.length_b   1.000
_cell.length_c   1.000
_cell.angle_alpha   90.00
_cell.angle_beta   90.00
_cell.angle_gamma   90.00
#
_symmetry.space_group_name_H-M   'P 1'
#
loop_
_entity.id
_entity.type
_entity.pdbx_description
1 polymer ?
#
loop_
_entity_poly.entity_id
_entity_poly.type
_entity_poly.pdbx_seq_one_letter_code
_entity_poly.pdbx_strand_id
1 'polypeptide(L)'
;MANWQCVEKCGACCQLDPQDRPDLDQYLTPEELDHYLSLVGADGWCIHYNQDNRRCQIYETRPDFCRVQADTFERMFGVLPADLNDFAISCCQEQIAGVYGNGSRELSRFTAAIEDSAPEESHP
;
A
#
# COMPACT_ATOMS: atom_id res chain seq x y z
N MET A 1 15.10 -9.41 9.77
CA MET A 1 13.76 -9.15 9.20
C MET A 1 13.68 -7.67 8.90
N ALA A 2 13.30 -7.30 7.67
CA ALA A 2 13.10 -5.92 7.30
C ALA A 2 11.78 -5.42 7.90
N ASN A 3 11.74 -4.14 8.31
CA ASN A 3 10.50 -3.53 8.76
C ASN A 3 9.86 -2.78 7.59
N TRP A 4 8.57 -3.01 7.38
CA TRP A 4 7.81 -2.28 6.39
C TRP A 4 7.70 -0.82 6.79
N GLN A 5 7.87 0.09 5.82
CA GLN A 5 7.54 1.49 5.98
C GLN A 5 7.04 2.11 4.68
N CYS A 6 6.06 2.99 4.78
CA CYS A 6 5.59 3.79 3.65
C CYS A 6 6.67 4.81 3.25
N VAL A 7 6.94 4.94 1.94
CA VAL A 7 7.88 5.94 1.42
C VAL A 7 7.16 7.13 0.78
N GLU A 8 7.68 8.33 1.04
CA GLU A 8 7.12 9.56 0.47
C GLU A 8 7.24 9.60 -1.06
N LYS A 9 6.28 10.29 -1.71
CA LYS A 9 6.22 10.48 -3.16
C LYS A 9 6.19 9.17 -3.97
N CYS A 10 5.63 8.11 -3.39
CA CYS A 10 5.30 6.87 -4.08
C CYS A 10 3.86 6.92 -4.60
N GLY A 11 2.86 6.88 -3.72
CA GLY A 11 1.45 7.00 -4.11
C GLY A 11 0.87 5.79 -4.84
N ALA A 12 1.61 4.70 -5.06
CA ALA A 12 1.11 3.52 -5.78
C ALA A 12 -0.15 2.89 -5.14
N CYS A 13 -0.26 2.95 -3.81
CA CYS A 13 -1.43 2.48 -3.08
C CYS A 13 -2.70 3.30 -3.36
N CYS A 14 -2.58 4.49 -3.94
CA CYS A 14 -3.71 5.34 -4.36
C CYS A 14 -4.22 5.01 -5.78
N GLN A 15 -3.61 4.05 -6.49
CA GLN A 15 -4.23 3.47 -7.67
C GLN A 15 -5.24 2.42 -7.22
N LEU A 16 -6.51 2.78 -7.29
CA LEU A 16 -7.64 2.07 -6.69
C LEU A 16 -8.59 1.46 -7.74
N ASP A 17 -8.11 1.25 -8.97
CA ASP A 17 -8.94 0.72 -10.05
C ASP A 17 -9.54 -0.65 -9.66
N PRO A 18 -10.87 -0.78 -9.57
CA PRO A 18 -11.52 -2.04 -9.23
C PRO A 18 -11.30 -3.13 -10.29
N GLN A 19 -10.98 -2.77 -11.54
CA GLN A 19 -10.67 -3.76 -12.58
C GLN A 19 -9.41 -4.56 -12.26
N ASP A 20 -8.46 -3.94 -11.56
CA ASP A 20 -7.22 -4.58 -11.09
C ASP A 20 -7.42 -5.34 -9.76
N ARG A 21 -8.60 -5.21 -9.14
CA ARG A 21 -8.92 -5.77 -7.81
C ARG A 21 -10.31 -6.42 -7.79
N PRO A 22 -10.54 -7.52 -8.53
CA PRO A 22 -11.85 -8.14 -8.66
C PRO A 22 -12.41 -8.71 -7.34
N ASP A 23 -11.54 -8.97 -6.36
CA ASP A 23 -11.88 -9.65 -5.11
C ASP A 23 -12.07 -8.70 -3.91
N LEU A 24 -12.31 -7.40 -4.15
CA LEU A 24 -12.49 -6.38 -3.09
C LEU A 24 -13.56 -6.76 -2.06
N ASP A 25 -14.64 -7.40 -2.50
CA ASP A 25 -15.77 -7.84 -1.67
C ASP A 25 -15.44 -9.04 -0.77
N GLN A 26 -14.30 -9.71 -0.99
CA GLN A 26 -13.86 -10.82 -0.14
C GLN A 26 -13.22 -10.36 1.17
N TYR A 27 -12.67 -9.14 1.20
CA TYR A 27 -11.91 -8.63 2.35
C TYR A 27 -12.39 -7.26 2.86
N LEU A 28 -13.24 -6.56 2.12
CA LEU A 28 -13.94 -5.36 2.59
C LEU A 28 -15.37 -5.72 3.01
N THR A 29 -15.83 -5.10 4.09
CA THR A 29 -17.27 -5.11 4.41
C THR A 29 -18.06 -4.32 3.35
N PRO A 30 -19.38 -4.52 3.23
CA PRO A 30 -20.19 -3.76 2.26
C PRO A 30 -20.09 -2.23 2.43
N GLU A 31 -20.01 -1.75 3.67
CA GLU A 31 -19.85 -0.31 3.97
C GLU A 31 -18.46 0.20 3.57
N GLU A 32 -17.41 -0.58 3.82
CA GLU A 32 -16.04 -0.24 3.39
C GLU A 32 -15.90 -0.30 1.88
N LEU A 33 -16.56 -1.25 1.20
CA LEU A 33 -16.55 -1.36 -0.26
C LEU A 33 -17.22 -0.15 -0.91
N ASP A 34 -18.40 0.25 -0.40
CA ASP A 34 -19.07 1.48 -0.86
C ASP A 34 -18.17 2.70 -0.65
N HIS A 35 -17.54 2.79 0.52
CA HIS A 35 -16.60 3.87 0.79
C HIS A 35 -15.37 3.82 -0.14
N TYR A 36 -14.77 2.64 -0.35
CA TYR A 36 -13.66 2.44 -1.29
C TYR A 36 -14.02 2.95 -2.68
N LEU A 37 -15.16 2.51 -3.21
CA LEU A 37 -15.64 2.89 -4.54
C LEU A 37 -15.93 4.39 -4.63
N SER A 38 -16.41 5.02 -3.56
CA SER A 38 -16.61 6.47 -3.49
C SER A 38 -15.30 7.27 -3.63
N LEU A 39 -14.16 6.65 -3.32
CA LEU A 39 -12.83 7.26 -3.44
C LEU A 39 -12.23 7.08 -4.84
N VAL A 40 -12.75 6.19 -5.70
CA VAL A 40 -12.20 5.90 -7.02
C VAL A 40 -12.62 6.97 -8.03
N GLY A 41 -11.65 7.67 -8.59
CA GLY A 41 -11.84 8.61 -9.70
C GLY A 41 -12.07 7.89 -11.03
N ALA A 42 -12.52 8.63 -12.04
CA ALA A 42 -12.79 8.09 -13.37
C ALA A 42 -11.54 7.52 -14.08
N ASP A 43 -10.34 7.86 -13.60
CA ASP A 43 -9.04 7.39 -14.07
C ASP A 43 -8.49 6.22 -13.23
N GLY A 44 -9.29 5.68 -12.29
CA GLY A 44 -8.88 4.61 -11.38
C GLY A 44 -8.06 5.08 -10.18
N TRP A 45 -7.69 6.36 -10.11
CA TRP A 45 -6.93 6.92 -8.99
C TRP A 45 -7.85 7.44 -7.88
N CYS A 46 -7.37 7.40 -6.64
CA CYS A 46 -8.07 7.99 -5.51
C CYS A 46 -8.32 9.50 -5.75
N ILE A 47 -9.55 9.98 -5.57
CA ILE A 47 -9.92 11.39 -5.76
C ILE A 47 -9.18 12.38 -4.84
N HIS A 48 -8.60 11.88 -3.74
CA HIS A 48 -7.79 12.67 -2.81
C HIS A 48 -6.28 12.54 -3.07
N TYR A 49 -5.87 11.83 -4.11
CA TYR A 49 -4.46 11.72 -4.49
C TYR A 49 -4.06 12.89 -5.37
N ASN A 50 -3.08 13.66 -4.91
CA ASN A 50 -2.47 14.70 -5.73
C ASN A 50 -1.34 14.08 -6.57
N GLN A 51 -1.56 13.95 -7.88
CA GLN A 51 -0.60 13.33 -8.80
C GLN A 51 0.67 14.18 -9.00
N ASP A 52 0.59 15.51 -8.89
CA ASP A 52 1.72 16.43 -9.11
C ASP A 52 2.82 16.25 -8.05
N ASN A 53 2.42 16.16 -6.78
CA ASN A 53 3.34 16.01 -5.66
C ASN A 53 3.36 14.58 -5.08
N ARG A 54 2.49 13.70 -5.58
CA ARG A 54 2.35 12.29 -5.21
C ARG A 54 2.09 12.08 -3.73
N ARG A 55 1.12 12.83 -3.20
CA ARG A 55 0.68 12.75 -1.81
C ARG A 55 -0.82 12.52 -1.72
N CYS A 56 -1.21 11.67 -0.77
CA CYS A 56 -2.59 11.56 -0.34
C CYS A 56 -2.95 12.79 0.49
N GLN A 57 -3.97 13.55 0.08
CA GLN A 57 -4.39 14.78 0.75
C GLN A 57 -5.12 14.53 2.07
N ILE A 58 -5.60 13.30 2.28
CA ILE A 58 -6.27 12.85 3.50
C ILE A 58 -5.39 11.90 4.34
N TYR A 59 -4.06 12.00 4.25
CA TYR A 59 -3.13 11.02 4.84
C TYR A 59 -3.43 10.71 6.33
N GLU A 60 -3.75 11.74 7.11
CA GLU A 60 -4.05 11.66 8.55
C GLU A 60 -5.42 11.07 8.84
N THR A 61 -6.39 11.20 7.94
CA THR A 61 -7.78 10.75 8.08
C THR A 61 -8.14 9.63 7.10
N ARG A 62 -7.13 8.93 6.56
CA ARG A 62 -7.33 7.78 5.68
C ARG A 62 -8.26 6.74 6.34
N PRO A 63 -9.15 6.12 5.55
CA PRO A 63 -9.90 4.95 6.00
C PRO A 63 -8.96 3.82 6.42
N ASP A 64 -9.44 2.93 7.28
CA ASP A 64 -8.62 1.86 7.84
C ASP A 64 -8.05 0.95 6.74
N PHE A 65 -8.86 0.56 5.75
CA PHE A 65 -8.40 -0.24 4.59
C PHE A 65 -7.31 0.43 3.73
N CYS A 66 -7.07 1.74 3.88
CA CYS A 66 -5.97 2.46 3.22
C CYS A 66 -4.70 2.53 4.09
N ARG A 67 -4.71 1.97 5.30
CA ARG A 67 -3.60 1.96 6.25
C ARG A 67 -3.05 0.56 6.40
N VAL A 68 -1.73 0.47 6.38
CA VAL A 68 -1.03 -0.78 6.72
C VAL A 68 -0.89 -0.83 8.22
N GLN A 69 -1.85 -1.48 8.88
CA GLN A 69 -1.90 -1.68 10.32
C GLN A 69 -2.25 -3.14 10.61
N ALA A 70 -1.70 -3.67 11.70
CA ALA A 70 -1.80 -5.09 12.04
C ALA A 70 -3.24 -5.55 12.23
N ASP A 71 -4.05 -4.78 12.98
CA ASP A 71 -5.46 -5.05 13.23
C ASP A 71 -6.30 -5.07 11.95
N THR A 72 -6.04 -4.11 11.07
CA THR A 72 -6.73 -3.99 9.78
C THR A 72 -6.39 -5.16 8.86
N PHE A 73 -5.11 -5.52 8.76
CA PHE A 73 -4.64 -6.58 7.87
C PHE A 73 -4.96 -7.98 8.42
N GLU A 74 -4.99 -8.16 9.74
CA GLU A 74 -5.49 -9.39 10.37
C GLU A 74 -6.97 -9.59 10.02
N ARG A 75 -7.79 -8.54 10.11
CA ARG A 75 -9.21 -8.61 9.75
C ARG A 75 -9.44 -8.84 8.26
N MET A 76 -8.74 -8.11 7.39
CA MET A 76 -8.96 -8.16 5.93
C MET A 76 -8.38 -9.44 5.31
N PHE A 77 -7.21 -9.87 5.76
CA PHE A 77 -6.43 -10.90 5.07
C PHE A 77 -6.04 -12.09 5.97
N GLY A 78 -6.37 -12.07 7.27
CA GLY A 78 -5.93 -13.09 8.22
C GLY A 78 -4.42 -13.07 8.50
N VAL A 79 -3.74 -11.95 8.18
CA VAL A 79 -2.29 -11.80 8.36
C VAL A 79 -1.99 -11.52 9.83
N LEU A 80 -1.20 -12.38 10.46
CA LEU A 80 -0.80 -12.20 11.85
C LEU A 80 0.13 -10.98 11.99
N PRO A 81 0.13 -10.28 13.13
CA PRO A 81 1.00 -9.13 13.36
C PRO A 81 2.50 -9.42 13.14
N ALA A 82 2.93 -10.65 13.37
CA ALA A 82 4.32 -11.09 13.15
C ALA A 82 4.68 -11.16 11.66
N ASP A 83 3.71 -11.45 10.79
CA ASP A 83 3.89 -11.62 9.35
C ASP A 83 3.60 -10.34 8.55
N LEU A 84 3.08 -9.29 9.23
CA LEU A 84 2.65 -8.05 8.59
C LEU A 84 3.76 -7.39 7.77
N ASN A 85 4.99 -7.34 8.28
CA ASN A 85 6.09 -6.68 7.59
C ASN A 85 6.36 -7.35 6.24
N ASP A 86 6.55 -8.66 6.23
CA ASP A 86 6.86 -9.41 5.01
C ASP A 86 5.70 -9.35 4.01
N PHE A 87 4.46 -9.49 4.49
CA PHE A 87 3.27 -9.37 3.66
C PHE A 87 3.14 -7.98 3.03
N ALA A 88 3.22 -6.92 3.84
CA ALA A 88 3.08 -5.55 3.36
C ALA A 88 4.22 -5.14 2.43
N ILE A 89 5.44 -5.67 2.63
CA ILE A 89 6.57 -5.48 1.72
C ILE A 89 6.25 -6.09 0.36
N SER A 90 5.80 -7.35 0.30
CA SER A 90 5.42 -8.01 -0.95
C SER A 90 4.33 -7.24 -1.68
N CYS A 91 3.24 -6.89 -0.98
CA CYS A 91 2.13 -6.12 -1.56
C CYS A 91 2.59 -4.76 -2.10
N CYS A 92 3.47 -4.06 -1.38
CA CYS A 92 3.98 -2.78 -1.84
C CYS A 92 4.90 -2.93 -3.05
N GLN A 93 5.78 -3.95 -3.08
CA GLN A 93 6.64 -4.20 -4.23
C GLN A 93 5.82 -4.50 -5.50
N GLU A 94 4.84 -5.40 -5.39
CA GLU A 94 3.94 -5.77 -6.49
C GLU A 94 3.13 -4.57 -6.97
N GLN A 95 2.52 -3.81 -6.06
CA GLN A 95 1.71 -2.65 -6.41
C GLN A 95 2.55 -1.54 -7.05
N ILE A 96 3.73 -1.24 -6.51
CA ILE A 96 4.63 -0.23 -7.08
C ILE A 96 5.13 -0.66 -8.46
N ALA A 97 5.49 -1.93 -8.63
CA ALA A 97 5.92 -2.48 -9.90
C ALA A 97 4.79 -2.50 -10.95
N GLY A 98 3.55 -2.81 -10.55
CA GLY A 98 2.39 -2.78 -11.44
C GLY A 98 2.07 -1.36 -11.93
N VAL A 99 2.16 -0.36 -11.04
CA VAL A 99 1.82 1.03 -11.36
C VAL A 99 2.94 1.75 -12.13
N TYR A 100 4.20 1.57 -11.72
CA TYR A 100 5.33 2.35 -12.24
C TYR A 100 6.38 1.53 -12.99
N GLY A 101 6.31 0.20 -12.93
CA GLY A 101 7.28 -0.72 -13.51
C GLY A 101 8.40 -1.15 -12.54
N ASN A 102 9.02 -2.30 -12.85
CA ASN A 102 10.11 -2.89 -12.06
C ASN A 102 11.40 -2.04 -12.02
N GLY A 103 11.61 -1.15 -12.99
CA GLY A 103 12.77 -0.24 -13.04
C GLY A 103 12.49 1.14 -12.44
N SER A 104 11.38 1.30 -11.73
CA SER A 104 10.92 2.60 -11.27
C SER A 104 11.72 3.13 -10.08
N ARG A 105 11.83 4.46 -9.99
CA ARG A 105 12.52 5.11 -8.85
C ARG A 105 11.74 4.92 -7.56
N GLU A 106 10.45 4.69 -7.64
CA GLU A 106 9.54 4.43 -6.53
C GLU A 106 9.88 3.08 -5.89
N LEU A 107 10.05 2.04 -6.72
CA LEU A 107 10.42 0.71 -6.24
C LEU A 107 11.81 0.72 -5.62
N SER A 108 12.79 1.34 -6.29
CA SER A 108 14.14 1.45 -5.75
C SER A 108 14.19 2.19 -4.41
N ARG A 109 13.41 3.27 -4.25
CA ARG A 109 13.32 4.01 -2.98
C ARG A 109 12.66 3.18 -1.88
N PHE A 110 11.63 2.43 -2.22
CA PHE A 110 10.97 1.53 -1.28
C PHE A 110 11.91 0.42 -0.81
N THR A 111 12.60 -0.25 -1.73
CA THR A 111 13.58 -1.30 -1.41
C THR A 111 14.71 -0.77 -0.52
N ALA A 112 15.29 0.38 -0.85
CA ALA A 112 16.34 0.98 -0.01
C ALA A 112 15.83 1.30 1.41
N ALA A 113 14.61 1.80 1.55
CA ALA A 113 14.04 2.13 2.85
C ALA A 113 13.85 0.90 3.75
N ILE A 114 13.43 -0.24 3.19
CA ILE A 114 13.25 -1.48 3.97
C ILE A 114 14.60 -2.16 4.29
N GLU A 115 15.60 -2.00 3.42
CA GLU A 115 16.98 -2.47 3.67
C GLU A 115 17.64 -1.68 4.80
N ASP A 116 17.53 -0.36 4.80
CA ASP A 116 18.03 0.52 5.89
C ASP A 116 17.36 0.23 7.24
N SER A 117 16.17 -0.39 7.22
CA SER A 117 15.42 -0.76 8.41
C SER A 117 15.79 -2.15 8.94
N ALA A 118 16.53 -2.94 8.16
CA ALA A 118 17.04 -4.23 8.60
C ALA A 118 18.21 -3.97 9.58
N PRO A 119 18.30 -4.71 10.69
CA PRO A 119 19.50 -4.66 11.52
C PRO A 119 20.71 -5.04 10.67
N GLU A 120 21.85 -4.35 10.86
CA GLU A 120 23.14 -4.72 10.27
C GLU A 120 23.40 -6.21 10.53
N GLU A 121 23.12 -7.07 9.54
CA GLU A 121 23.62 -8.42 9.54
C GLU A 121 25.11 -8.29 9.22
N SER A 122 25.89 -8.22 10.31
CA SER A 122 27.34 -8.29 10.30
C SER A 122 27.78 -9.48 9.46
N HIS A 123 28.22 -9.20 8.24
CA HIS A 123 28.85 -10.19 7.38
C HIS A 123 30.18 -10.62 8.03
N PRO A 124 30.50 -11.93 8.05
CA PRO A 124 31.81 -12.42 8.50
C PRO A 124 32.95 -12.00 7.57
#